data_AF-X1FJY1-F1
#
_entry.id   AF-X1FJY1-F1
#
_cell.length_a   1.000
_cell.length_b   1.000
_cell.length_c   1.000
_cell.angle_alpha   90.00
_cell.angle_beta   90.00
_cell.angle_gamma   90.00
#
_symmetry.space_group_name_H-M   'P 1'
#
loop_
_entity.id
_entity.type
_entity.pdbx_description
1 polymer ?
#
loop_
_entity_poly.entity_id
_entity_poly.type
_entity_poly.pdbx_seq_one_letter_code
_entity_poly.pdbx_strand_id
1 'polypeptide(L)'
;ELSRLLKSLDIMPFWRDKLTEISYNPLTRVDVRRMYKLGVLDESEVKKSYLNIGYNENDAEKMTAFTKKYEGDTEKELTKSAIDKAFKNDIIFRRQADIKSISDKIFSEDLKNIFDTS
;
A
#
# COMPACT_ATOMS: atom_id res chain seq x y z
N GLU A 1 -27.62 -16.76 -18.04
CA GLU A 1 -28.99 -16.33 -17.69
C GLU A 1 -29.39 -15.02 -18.38
N LEU A 2 -28.62 -13.94 -18.23
CA LEU A 2 -28.83 -12.63 -18.88
C LEU A 2 -29.02 -12.70 -20.41
N SER A 3 -28.22 -13.47 -21.14
CA SER A 3 -28.36 -13.61 -22.60
C SER A 3 -29.73 -14.15 -23.04
N ARG A 4 -30.33 -15.05 -22.24
CA ARG A 4 -31.69 -15.58 -22.51
C ARG A 4 -32.75 -14.51 -22.27
N LEU A 5 -32.60 -13.70 -21.21
CA LEU A 5 -33.46 -12.55 -20.92
C LEU A 5 -33.42 -11.52 -22.06
N LEU A 6 -32.22 -11.14 -22.50
CA LEU A 6 -32.06 -10.18 -23.62
C LEU A 6 -32.66 -10.72 -24.92
N LYS A 7 -32.58 -12.05 -25.14
CA LYS A 7 -33.24 -12.70 -26.27
C LYS A 7 -34.77 -12.68 -26.15
N SER A 8 -35.34 -12.92 -24.96
CA SER A 8 -36.80 -12.89 -24.75
C SER A 8 -37.40 -11.48 -24.82
N LEU A 9 -36.59 -10.44 -24.61
CA LEU A 9 -36.97 -9.04 -24.75
C LEU A 9 -36.75 -8.51 -26.18
N ASP A 10 -36.50 -9.39 -27.15
CA ASP A 10 -36.27 -9.06 -28.57
C ASP A 10 -35.14 -8.04 -28.83
N ILE A 11 -34.15 -7.97 -27.94
CA ILE A 11 -32.95 -7.16 -28.16
C ILE A 11 -32.14 -7.75 -29.32
N MET A 12 -31.73 -6.92 -30.29
CA MET A 12 -30.94 -7.38 -31.43
C MET A 12 -29.61 -8.03 -30.98
N PRO A 13 -29.16 -9.13 -31.62
CA PRO A 13 -27.91 -9.82 -31.24
C PRO A 13 -26.71 -8.89 -31.09
N PHE A 14 -26.55 -7.91 -31.98
CA PHE A 14 -25.47 -6.92 -31.95
C PHE A 14 -25.37 -6.14 -30.62
N TRP A 15 -26.51 -5.83 -29.99
CA TRP A 15 -26.53 -5.06 -28.74
C TRP A 15 -26.37 -5.93 -27.50
N ARG A 16 -26.58 -7.25 -27.61
CA ARG A 16 -26.57 -8.13 -26.44
C ARG A 16 -25.20 -8.17 -25.77
N ASP A 17 -24.14 -8.23 -26.55
CA ASP A 17 -22.77 -8.28 -26.02
C ASP A 17 -22.41 -6.96 -25.34
N LYS A 18 -22.77 -5.82 -25.96
CA LYS A 18 -22.55 -4.48 -25.41
C LYS A 18 -23.31 -4.26 -24.09
N LEU A 19 -24.58 -4.68 -24.04
CA LEU A 19 -25.39 -4.59 -22.82
C LEU A 19 -24.92 -5.55 -21.73
N THR A 20 -24.41 -6.71 -22.12
CA THR A 20 -23.80 -7.66 -21.18
C THR A 20 -22.51 -7.07 -20.59
N GLU A 21 -21.67 -6.41 -21.40
CA GLU A 21 -20.46 -5.75 -20.93
C GLU A 21 -20.76 -4.65 -19.89
N ILE A 22 -21.80 -3.85 -20.12
CA ILE A 22 -22.26 -2.80 -19.19
C ILE A 22 -22.78 -3.40 -17.86
N SER A 23 -23.25 -4.65 -17.86
CA SER A 23 -23.80 -5.29 -16.66
C SER A 23 -22.73 -5.68 -15.62
N TYR A 24 -21.46 -5.70 -16.01
CA TYR A 24 -20.37 -6.00 -15.09
C TYR A 24 -19.97 -4.76 -14.30
N ASN A 25 -19.64 -4.95 -13.03
CA ASN A 25 -19.08 -3.88 -12.21
C ASN A 25 -17.63 -3.62 -12.62
N PRO A 26 -17.26 -2.38 -13.00
CA PRO A 26 -15.87 -2.04 -13.26
C PRO A 26 -15.05 -2.09 -11.96
N LEU A 27 -13.73 -2.22 -12.11
CA LEU A 27 -12.81 -2.12 -10.97
C LEU A 27 -12.97 -0.76 -10.28
N THR A 28 -12.90 -0.74 -8.95
CA THR A 28 -12.97 0.53 -8.20
C THR A 28 -11.68 1.31 -8.36
N ARG A 29 -11.73 2.65 -8.26
CA ARG A 29 -10.52 3.49 -8.30
C ARG A 29 -9.48 3.12 -7.24
N VAL A 30 -9.94 2.60 -6.09
CA VAL A 30 -9.08 2.15 -4.99
C VAL A 30 -8.39 0.85 -5.35
N ASP A 31 -9.13 -0.12 -5.89
CA ASP A 31 -8.56 -1.42 -6.26
C ASP A 31 -7.63 -1.30 -7.46
N VAL A 32 -7.93 -0.45 -8.44
CA VAL A 32 -7.01 -0.15 -9.56
C VAL A 32 -5.63 0.30 -9.05
N ARG A 33 -5.59 1.20 -8.06
CA ARG A 33 -4.33 1.68 -7.46
C ARG A 33 -3.58 0.58 -6.71
N ARG A 34 -4.31 -0.22 -5.91
CA ARG A 34 -3.72 -1.36 -5.19
C ARG A 34 -3.17 -2.42 -6.14
N MET A 35 -3.90 -2.72 -7.21
CA MET A 35 -3.48 -3.68 -8.23
C MET A 35 -2.26 -3.18 -9.00
N TYR A 36 -2.20 -1.89 -9.34
CA TYR A 36 -1.01 -1.28 -9.92
C TYR A 36 0.20 -1.37 -8.99
N LYS A 37 0.03 -1.03 -7.71
CA LYS A 37 1.08 -1.15 -6.68
C LYS A 37 1.61 -2.58 -6.56
N LEU A 38 0.73 -3.58 -6.68
CA LEU A 38 1.08 -5.00 -6.60
C LEU A 38 1.62 -5.56 -7.93
N GLY A 39 1.72 -4.75 -8.99
CA GLY A 39 2.17 -5.19 -10.31
C GLY A 39 1.17 -6.09 -11.04
N VAL A 40 -0.08 -6.12 -10.59
CA VAL A 40 -1.16 -6.90 -11.23
C VAL A 40 -1.69 -6.18 -12.47
N LEU A 41 -1.68 -4.84 -12.46
CA LEU A 41 -2.03 -4.02 -13.63
C LEU A 41 -0.80 -3.27 -14.10
N ASP A 42 -0.61 -3.21 -15.42
CA ASP A 42 0.32 -2.27 -16.05
C ASP A 42 -0.31 -0.87 -16.26
N GLU A 43 0.49 0.08 -16.74
CA GLU A 43 0.05 1.46 -16.98
C GLU A 43 -1.11 1.56 -17.99
N SER A 44 -1.11 0.71 -19.01
CA SER A 44 -2.15 0.68 -20.04
C SER A 44 -3.47 0.10 -19.49
N GLU A 45 -3.38 -0.91 -18.64
CA GLU A 45 -4.52 -1.54 -17.98
C GLU A 45 -5.13 -0.64 -16.90
N VAL A 46 -4.31 0.16 -16.21
CA VAL A 46 -4.79 1.23 -15.32
C VAL A 46 -5.61 2.26 -16.10
N LYS A 47 -5.09 2.74 -17.24
CA LYS A 47 -5.83 3.69 -18.10
C LYS A 47 -7.15 3.08 -18.58
N LYS A 48 -7.12 1.85 -19.08
CA LYS A 48 -8.32 1.12 -19.52
C LYS A 48 -9.33 0.97 -18.38
N SER A 49 -8.88 0.70 -17.16
CA SER A 49 -9.75 0.59 -16.00
C SER A 49 -10.46 1.91 -15.70
N TYR A 50 -9.78 3.06 -15.83
CA TYR A 50 -10.43 4.36 -15.70
C TYR A 50 -11.45 4.64 -16.81
N LEU A 51 -11.17 4.25 -18.05
CA LEU A 51 -12.15 4.35 -19.14
C LEU A 51 -13.40 3.50 -18.86
N ASN A 52 -13.23 2.28 -18.34
CA ASN A 52 -14.35 1.40 -17.99
C ASN A 52 -15.22 1.95 -16.84
N ILE A 53 -14.64 2.77 -15.95
CA ILE A 53 -15.39 3.49 -14.90
C ILE A 53 -16.22 4.64 -15.50
N GLY A 54 -15.90 5.09 -16.71
CA GLY A 54 -16.60 6.17 -17.41
C GLY A 54 -15.82 7.48 -17.48
N TYR A 55 -14.52 7.49 -17.16
CA TYR A 55 -13.67 8.66 -17.42
C TYR A 55 -13.49 8.86 -18.93
N ASN A 56 -13.41 10.12 -19.37
CA ASN A 56 -12.94 10.43 -20.72
C ASN A 56 -11.42 10.17 -20.83
N GLU A 57 -10.91 10.18 -22.07
CA GLU A 57 -9.51 9.88 -22.38
C GLU A 57 -8.52 10.75 -21.58
N ASN A 58 -8.75 12.06 -21.55
CA ASN A 58 -7.89 13.03 -20.88
C ASN A 58 -7.85 12.81 -19.36
N ASP A 59 -9.00 12.53 -18.75
CA ASP A 59 -9.07 12.31 -17.30
C ASP A 59 -8.54 10.93 -16.92
N ALA A 60 -8.73 9.91 -17.77
CA ALA A 60 -8.11 8.61 -17.59
C ALA A 60 -6.57 8.70 -17.65
N GLU A 61 -6.01 9.51 -18.55
CA GLU A 61 -4.57 9.79 -18.60
C GLU A 61 -4.06 10.49 -17.34
N LYS A 62 -4.75 11.55 -16.89
CA LYS A 62 -4.39 12.23 -15.62
C LYS A 62 -4.44 11.28 -14.44
N MET A 63 -5.47 10.44 -14.36
CA MET A 63 -5.63 9.47 -13.28
C MET A 63 -4.55 8.38 -13.30
N THR A 64 -4.13 7.95 -14.49
CA THR A 64 -3.03 7.00 -14.69
C THR A 64 -1.71 7.62 -14.23
N ALA A 65 -1.42 8.85 -14.67
CA ALA A 65 -0.23 9.59 -14.25
C ALA A 65 -0.21 9.86 -12.74
N PHE A 66 -1.37 10.19 -12.15
CA PHE A 66 -1.53 10.34 -10.72
C PHE A 66 -1.20 9.04 -9.98
N THR A 67 -1.73 7.90 -10.43
CA THR A 67 -1.51 6.60 -9.80
C THR A 67 -0.03 6.21 -9.80
N LYS A 68 0.64 6.42 -10.94
CA LYS A 68 2.08 6.18 -11.09
C LYS A 68 2.92 7.01 -10.13
N LYS A 69 2.63 8.31 -10.04
CA LYS A 69 3.35 9.22 -9.13
C LYS A 69 3.06 8.90 -7.66
N TYR A 70 1.79 8.66 -7.33
CA TYR A 70 1.36 8.40 -5.96
C TYR A 70 2.05 7.18 -5.37
N GLU A 71 2.12 6.06 -6.10
CA GLU A 71 2.78 4.86 -5.58
C GLU A 71 4.30 5.05 -5.48
N GLY A 72 4.94 5.72 -6.45
CA GLY A 72 6.36 6.03 -6.40
C GLY A 72 6.76 6.96 -5.24
N ASP A 73 5.91 7.90 -4.86
CA ASP A 73 6.14 8.77 -3.69
C ASP A 73 5.85 8.05 -2.37
N THR A 74 4.78 7.25 -2.33
CA THR A 74 4.41 6.45 -1.15
C THR A 74 5.53 5.47 -0.76
N GLU A 75 6.17 4.83 -1.74
CA GLU A 75 7.28 3.89 -1.48
C GLU A 75 8.49 4.59 -0.83
N LYS A 76 8.83 5.80 -1.29
CA LYS A 76 9.91 6.62 -0.71
C LYS A 76 9.58 7.05 0.72
N GLU A 77 8.35 7.48 0.98
CA GLU A 77 7.91 7.88 2.32
C GLU A 77 7.90 6.71 3.31
N LEU A 78 7.39 5.55 2.90
CA LEU A 78 7.43 4.33 3.71
C LEU A 78 8.87 3.93 4.05
N THR A 79 9.79 4.03 3.08
CA THR A 79 11.22 3.74 3.28
C THR A 79 11.85 4.70 4.28
N LYS A 80 11.62 6.01 4.16
CA LYS A 80 12.11 7.01 5.13
C LYS A 80 11.56 6.74 6.53
N SER A 81 10.26 6.50 6.66
CA SER A 81 9.63 6.22 7.95
C SER A 81 10.16 4.94 8.60
N ALA A 82 10.43 3.90 7.80
CA ALA A 82 11.05 2.66 8.27
C ALA A 82 12.47 2.91 8.79
N ILE A 83 13.28 3.69 8.07
CA ILE A 83 14.63 4.10 8.49
C ILE A 83 14.58 4.89 9.80
N ASP A 84 13.69 5.89 9.90
CA ASP A 84 13.53 6.72 11.09
C ASP A 84 13.13 5.89 12.32
N LYS A 85 12.22 4.92 12.14
CA LYS A 85 11.82 3.99 13.21
C LYS A 85 12.98 3.09 13.63
N ALA A 86 13.70 2.51 12.67
CA ALA A 86 14.86 1.67 12.96
C ALA A 86 15.94 2.44 13.73
N PHE A 87 16.22 3.69 13.32
CA PHE A 87 17.20 4.55 13.98
C PHE A 87 16.79 4.94 15.41
N LYS A 88 15.52 5.32 15.61
CA LYS A 88 15.00 5.60 16.96
C LYS A 88 15.10 4.38 17.87
N ASN A 89 14.76 3.19 17.37
CA ASN A 89 14.85 1.95 18.12
C ASN A 89 16.30 1.61 18.50
N ASP A 90 17.25 1.77 17.58
CA ASP A 90 18.68 1.55 17.85
C ASP A 90 19.21 2.53 18.92
N ILE A 91 18.87 3.82 18.85
CA ILE A 91 19.27 4.80 19.88
C ILE A 91 18.72 4.41 21.25
N ILE A 92 17.44 4.02 21.33
CA ILE A 92 16.81 3.61 22.59
C ILE A 92 17.51 2.37 23.14
N PHE A 93 17.79 1.39 22.27
CA PHE A 93 18.46 0.16 22.64
C PHE A 93 19.87 0.40 23.20
N ARG A 94 20.68 1.24 22.51
CA ARG A 94 22.03 1.61 22.99
C ARG A 94 21.98 2.31 24.34
N ARG A 95 21.06 3.28 24.52
CA ARG A 95 20.88 3.97 25.81
C ARG A 95 20.51 3.01 26.94
N GLN A 96 19.64 2.05 26.67
CA GLN A 96 19.26 1.04 27.67
C GLN A 96 20.44 0.13 28.04
N ALA A 97 21.26 -0.26 27.07
CA ALA A 97 22.47 -1.04 27.32
C ALA A 97 23.51 -0.27 28.17
N ASP A 98 23.73 1.01 27.88
CA ASP A 98 24.63 1.87 28.64
C ASP A 98 24.15 2.06 30.09
N ILE A 99 22.85 2.35 30.28
CA ILE A 99 22.24 2.50 31.61
C ILE A 99 22.39 1.21 32.42
N LYS A 100 22.16 0.05 31.78
CA LYS A 100 22.32 -1.25 32.43
C LYS A 100 23.78 -1.50 32.83
N SER A 101 24.73 -1.22 31.94
CA SER A 101 26.16 -1.36 32.26
C SER A 101 26.60 -0.46 33.41
N ILE A 102 26.08 0.78 33.49
CA ILE A 102 26.37 1.69 34.59
C ILE A 102 25.78 1.16 35.89
N SER A 103 24.51 0.72 35.87
CA SER A 103 23.83 0.12 37.02
C SER A 103 24.58 -1.09 37.55
N ASP A 104 24.98 -2.03 36.67
CA ASP A 104 25.69 -3.24 37.05
C ASP A 104 27.06 -2.91 37.70
N LYS A 105 27.74 -1.87 37.19
CA LYS A 105 29.02 -1.42 37.74
C LYS A 105 28.89 -0.81 39.13
N ILE A 106 27.90 0.07 39.33
CA ILE A 106 27.59 0.69 40.64
C ILE A 106 27.26 -0.40 41.67
N PHE A 107 26.36 -1.32 41.34
CA PHE A 107 26.02 -2.45 42.22
C PHE A 107 27.25 -3.29 42.59
N SER A 108 28.19 -3.48 41.66
CA SER A 108 29.44 -4.23 41.94
C SER A 108 30.41 -3.49 42.86
N GLU A 109 30.51 -2.16 42.74
CA GLU A 109 31.36 -1.31 43.59
C GLU A 109 30.81 -1.20 45.01
N ASP A 110 29.48 -1.06 45.13
CA ASP A 110 28.81 -1.05 46.44
C ASP A 110 29.01 -2.37 47.20
N LEU A 111 28.90 -3.52 46.51
CA LEU A 111 29.16 -4.82 47.11
C LEU A 111 30.62 -4.96 47.58
N LYS A 112 31.61 -4.52 46.79
CA LYS A 112 33.03 -4.58 47.20
C LYS A 112 33.31 -3.77 48.46
N ASN A 113 32.75 -2.56 48.55
CA ASN A 113 32.94 -1.69 49.72
C ASN A 113 32.34 -2.28 51.01
N ILE A 114 31.29 -3.08 50.91
CA ILE A 114 30.69 -3.78 52.06
C ILE A 114 31.60 -4.91 52.57
N PHE A 115 32.31 -5.61 51.67
CA PHE A 115 33.20 -6.72 52.05
C PHE A 115 34.61 -6.28 52.46
N ASP A 116 35.09 -5.12 52.02
CA ASP A 116 36.41 -4.55 52.42
C ASP A 116 36.38 -3.87 53.81
N THR A 117 35.20 -3.67 54.41
CA THR A 117 35.04 -3.01 55.72
C THR A 117 34.84 -3.98 56.90
N SER A 118 35.03 -5.29 56.68
CA SER A 118 34.97 -6.35 57.70
C SER A 118 36.35 -6.98 57.91
#